data_AF-A0A4Y2FKS0-F1
#
_entry.id   AF-A0A4Y2FKS0-F1
#
_cell.length_a   1.000
_cell.length_b   1.000
_cell.length_c   1.000
_cell.angle_alpha   90.00
_cell.angle_beta   90.00
_cell.angle_gamma   90.00
#
_symmetry.space_group_name_H-M   'P 1'
#
loop_
_entity.id
_entity.type
_entity.pdbx_description
1 polymer ?
#
loop_
_entity_poly.entity_id
_entity_poly.type
_entity_poly.pdbx_seq_one_letter_code
_entity_poly.pdbx_strand_id
1 'polypeptide(L)'
;MVPESRAAGFIFSFPITTENYSKTIQQLRARFCREDLLVQVYVTDVISFAMKNAVAGKNSPDLKTLYVMLETNLRALESLGRTKDTFTDFLEPLVESGVPDSVLRA
;
A
#
# COMPACT_ATOMS: atom_id res chain seq x y z
N MET A 1 17.32 12.96 3.06
CA MET A 1 16.31 13.93 3.54
C MET A 1 16.35 15.11 2.58
N VAL A 2 15.20 15.60 2.09
CA VAL A 2 15.18 16.79 1.21
C VAL A 2 15.48 18.03 2.07
N PRO A 3 16.56 18.80 1.80
CA PRO A 3 16.87 20.02 2.53
C PRO A 3 15.70 21.02 2.46
N GLU A 4 15.50 21.84 3.49
CA GLU A 4 14.41 22.84 3.58
C GLU A 4 12.97 22.29 3.52
N SER A 5 12.79 20.96 3.60
CA SER A 5 11.46 20.38 3.67
C SER A 5 10.77 20.69 5.01
N ARG A 6 9.43 20.67 5.02
CA ARG A 6 8.63 20.81 6.25
C ARG A 6 9.03 19.81 7.34
N ALA A 7 9.39 18.58 6.95
CA ALA A 7 9.86 17.56 7.89
C ALA A 7 11.28 17.87 8.41
N ALA A 8 12.17 18.38 7.56
CA ALA A 8 13.51 18.80 7.95
C ALA A 8 13.44 19.94 8.99
N GLY A 9 12.69 21.02 8.70
CA GLY A 9 12.53 22.13 9.63
C GLY A 9 11.92 21.71 10.97
N PHE A 10 10.99 20.74 10.95
CA PHE A 10 10.42 20.17 12.17
C PHE A 10 11.44 19.36 12.99
N ILE A 11 12.30 18.57 12.34
CA ILE A 11 13.36 17.83 13.06
C ILE A 11 14.35 18.79 13.70
N PHE A 12 14.78 19.83 12.96
CA PHE A 12 15.75 20.80 13.44
C PHE A 12 15.23 21.73 14.53
N SER A 13 13.90 21.82 14.76
CA SER A 13 13.36 22.60 15.87
C SER A 13 13.55 21.94 17.25
N PHE A 14 13.92 20.66 17.31
CA PHE A 14 14.18 19.98 18.57
C PHE A 14 15.65 20.13 18.99
N PRO A 15 15.93 20.48 20.25
CA PRO A 15 17.28 20.37 20.82
C PRO A 15 17.80 18.93 20.73
N ILE A 16 19.10 18.77 20.46
CA ILE A 16 19.76 17.47 20.32
C ILE A 16 19.99 16.85 21.71
N THR A 17 18.95 16.20 22.23
CA THR A 17 18.97 15.49 23.52
C THR A 17 18.44 14.07 23.36
N THR A 18 18.89 13.15 24.23
CA THR A 18 18.47 11.74 24.20
C THR A 18 16.96 11.58 24.30
N GLU A 19 16.31 12.39 25.14
CA GLU A 19 14.87 12.35 25.34
C GLU A 19 14.09 12.77 24.08
N ASN A 20 14.61 13.76 23.35
CA ASN A 20 13.93 14.33 22.19
C ASN A 20 13.91 13.40 20.98
N TYR A 21 14.83 12.43 20.85
CA TYR A 21 14.77 11.48 19.71
C TYR A 21 13.44 10.72 19.66
N SER A 22 13.01 10.18 20.80
CA SER A 22 11.75 9.42 20.88
C SER A 22 10.53 10.30 20.57
N LYS A 23 10.49 11.51 21.14
CA LYS A 23 9.42 12.50 20.94
C LYS A 23 9.34 12.97 19.48
N THR A 24 10.48 13.28 18.87
CA THR A 24 10.55 13.70 17.46
C THR A 24 10.04 12.61 16.54
N ILE A 25 10.41 11.34 16.77
CA ILE A 25 9.91 10.20 15.98
C ILE A 25 8.39 10.05 16.14
N GLN A 26 7.86 10.12 17.37
CA GLN A 26 6.42 10.02 17.61
C GLN A 26 5.65 11.15 16.93
N GLN A 27 6.12 12.40 17.04
CA GLN A 27 5.45 13.53 16.40
C GLN A 27 5.59 13.54 14.88
N LEU A 28 6.72 13.07 14.34
CA LEU A 28 6.87 12.85 12.91
C LEU A 28 5.81 11.85 12.40
N ARG A 29 5.63 10.74 13.11
CA ARG A 29 4.58 9.77 12.79
C ARG A 29 3.20 10.41 12.88
N ALA A 30 2.87 11.08 13.98
CA ALA A 30 1.55 11.70 14.14
C ALA A 30 1.24 12.77 13.06
N ARG A 31 2.26 13.51 12.61
CA ARG A 31 2.08 14.66 11.71
C ARG A 31 2.16 14.29 10.23
N PHE A 32 2.99 13.30 9.87
CA PHE A 32 3.28 12.95 8.48
C PHE A 32 2.91 11.51 8.12
N CYS A 33 2.78 10.61 9.10
CA CYS A 33 2.24 9.28 8.85
C CYS A 33 0.71 9.38 8.81
N ARG A 34 0.15 9.23 7.61
CA ARG A 34 -1.29 9.15 7.38
C ARG A 34 -1.59 7.74 6.95
N GLU A 35 -1.57 6.83 7.92
CA GLU A 35 -1.77 5.39 7.70
C GLU A 35 -3.13 5.12 7.04
N ASP A 36 -4.14 5.91 7.39
CA ASP A 36 -5.46 5.93 6.76
C ASP A 36 -5.38 6.19 5.25
N LEU A 37 -4.64 7.22 4.84
CA LEU A 37 -4.45 7.55 3.43
C LEU A 37 -3.61 6.48 2.72
N LEU A 38 -2.58 5.94 3.37
CA LEU A 38 -1.77 4.86 2.81
C LEU A 38 -2.61 3.61 2.57
N VAL A 39 -3.45 3.20 3.52
CA VAL A 39 -4.41 2.11 3.34
C VAL A 39 -5.30 2.37 2.14
N GLN A 40 -5.85 3.59 2.01
CA GLN A 40 -6.68 3.95 0.87
C GLN A 40 -5.94 3.84 -0.46
N VAL A 41 -4.69 4.32 -0.53
CA VAL A 41 -3.85 4.22 -1.73
C VAL A 41 -3.62 2.76 -2.11
N TYR A 42 -3.18 1.92 -1.17
CA TYR A 42 -2.90 0.51 -1.45
C TYR A 42 -4.16 -0.27 -1.87
N VAL A 43 -5.31 -0.03 -1.22
CA VAL A 43 -6.60 -0.64 -1.63
C VAL A 43 -7.00 -0.18 -3.03
N THR A 44 -6.87 1.12 -3.31
CA THR A 44 -7.20 1.69 -4.62
C THR A 44 -6.31 1.10 -5.72
N ASP A 45 -5.02 0.93 -5.45
CA ASP A 45 -4.09 0.31 -6.39
C ASP A 45 -4.47 -1.14 -6.67
N VAL A 46 -4.75 -1.93 -5.64
CA VAL A 46 -5.21 -3.32 -5.81
C VAL A 46 -6.45 -3.39 -6.70
N ILE A 47 -7.45 -2.54 -6.43
CA ILE A 47 -8.68 -2.50 -7.24
C ILE A 47 -8.37 -2.08 -8.68
N SER A 48 -7.56 -1.03 -8.86
CA SER A 48 -7.18 -0.53 -10.18
C SER A 48 -6.46 -1.60 -11.00
N PHE A 49 -5.55 -2.37 -10.39
CA PHE A 49 -4.83 -3.44 -11.06
C PHE A 49 -5.74 -4.60 -11.45
N ALA A 50 -6.60 -5.05 -10.53
CA ALA A 50 -7.55 -6.12 -10.82
C ALA A 50 -8.53 -5.74 -11.95
N MET A 51 -9.09 -4.53 -11.92
CA MET A 51 -9.97 -4.03 -12.98
C MET A 51 -9.26 -3.88 -14.32
N LYS A 52 -8.04 -3.33 -14.33
CA LYS A 52 -7.25 -3.24 -15.57
C LYS A 52 -7.03 -4.62 -16.18
N ASN A 53 -6.81 -5.65 -15.37
CA ASN A 53 -6.65 -7.01 -15.87
C ASN A 53 -7.97 -7.56 -16.44
N ALA A 54 -9.07 -7.40 -15.71
CA ALA A 54 -10.40 -7.85 -16.14
C ALA A 54 -10.81 -7.25 -17.50
N VAL A 55 -10.52 -5.96 -17.72
CA VAL A 55 -10.87 -5.26 -18.96
C VAL A 55 -9.89 -5.57 -20.10
N ALA A 56 -8.60 -5.80 -19.80
CA ALA A 56 -7.57 -5.99 -20.82
C ALA A 56 -7.65 -7.34 -21.56
N GLY A 57 -8.30 -8.37 -20.98
CA GLY A 57 -8.46 -9.68 -21.61
C GLY A 57 -7.12 -10.26 -22.07
N LYS A 58 -6.92 -10.40 -23.40
CA LYS A 58 -5.67 -10.92 -23.99
C LYS A 58 -4.47 -9.96 -23.94
N ASN A 59 -4.70 -8.68 -23.65
CA ASN A 59 -3.67 -7.65 -23.49
C ASN A 59 -3.36 -7.38 -22.01
N SER A 60 -3.79 -8.27 -21.10
CA SER A 60 -3.49 -8.14 -19.69
C SER A 60 -1.98 -8.17 -19.44
N PRO A 61 -1.48 -7.48 -18.41
CA PRO A 61 -0.12 -7.68 -17.95
C PRO A 61 0.12 -9.17 -17.66
N ASP A 62 1.38 -9.62 -17.82
CA ASP A 62 1.77 -10.99 -17.50
C ASP A 62 1.31 -11.36 -16.08
N LEU A 63 0.80 -12.58 -15.90
CA LEU A 63 0.24 -13.07 -14.63
C LEU A 63 1.25 -12.89 -13.48
N LYS A 64 2.54 -13.04 -13.79
CA LYS A 64 3.65 -12.79 -12.86
C LYS A 64 3.67 -11.34 -12.36
N THR A 65 3.45 -10.38 -13.25
CA THR A 65 3.42 -8.94 -12.89
C THR A 65 2.24 -8.63 -12.00
N LEU A 66 1.06 -9.19 -12.32
CA LEU A 66 -0.14 -9.03 -11.51
C LEU A 66 0.08 -9.61 -10.09
N TYR A 67 0.62 -10.82 -9.99
CA TYR A 67 0.92 -11.45 -8.70
C TYR A 67 1.89 -10.59 -7.86
N VAL A 68 3.00 -10.15 -8.45
CA VAL A 68 3.99 -9.32 -7.73
C VAL A 68 3.38 -8.02 -7.23
N MET A 69 2.55 -7.37 -8.05
CA MET A 69 1.90 -6.11 -7.69
C MET A 69 0.87 -6.29 -6.58
N LEU A 70 0.03 -7.33 -6.67
CA LEU A 70 -0.93 -7.69 -5.62
C LEU A 70 -0.22 -8.04 -4.32
N GLU A 71 0.80 -8.90 -4.37
CA GLU A 71 1.56 -9.30 -3.18
C GLU A 71 2.24 -8.10 -2.50
N THR A 72 2.81 -7.18 -3.28
CA THR A 72 3.46 -5.98 -2.76
C THR A 72 2.47 -5.08 -2.01
N ASN A 73 1.29 -4.83 -2.60
CA ASN A 73 0.28 -3.99 -1.97
C ASN A 73 -0.37 -4.67 -0.75
N LEU A 74 -0.62 -5.98 -0.82
CA LEU A 74 -1.15 -6.76 0.31
C LEU A 74 -0.15 -6.77 1.48
N ARG A 75 1.14 -6.96 1.21
CA ARG A 75 2.18 -6.91 2.24
C ARG A 75 2.28 -5.52 2.89
N ALA A 76 2.10 -4.46 2.10
CA ALA A 76 2.06 -3.10 2.63
C ALA A 76 0.84 -2.89 3.55
N LEU A 77 -0.34 -3.40 3.15
CA LEU A 77 -1.55 -3.36 3.97
C LEU A 77 -1.39 -4.16 5.29
N GLU A 78 -0.77 -5.33 5.23
CA GLU A 78 -0.43 -6.13 6.43
C GLU A 78 0.49 -5.36 7.37
N SER A 79 1.49 -4.64 6.85
CA SER A 79 2.39 -3.81 7.66
C SER A 79 1.69 -2.64 8.36
N LEU A 80 0.53 -2.22 7.82
CA LEU A 80 -0.36 -1.19 8.38
C LEU A 80 -1.45 -1.79 9.29
N GLY A 81 -1.34 -3.07 9.66
CA GLY A 81 -2.27 -3.75 10.56
C GLY A 81 -3.58 -4.18 9.89
N ARG A 82 -3.65 -4.19 8.55
CA ARG A 82 -4.79 -4.74 7.82
C ARG A 82 -4.50 -6.18 7.41
N THR A 83 -5.18 -7.11 8.07
CA THR A 83 -5.03 -8.53 7.78
C THR A 83 -5.87 -8.92 6.56
N LYS A 84 -5.51 -10.05 5.94
CA LYS A 84 -6.26 -10.65 4.84
C LYS A 84 -7.76 -10.71 5.16
N ASP A 85 -8.10 -11.19 6.37
CA ASP A 85 -9.49 -11.33 6.85
C ASP A 85 -10.32 -10.04 6.82
N THR A 86 -9.68 -8.87 6.83
CA THR A 86 -10.40 -7.58 6.78
C THR A 86 -10.98 -7.31 5.39
N PHE A 87 -10.37 -7.91 4.35
CA PHE A 87 -10.61 -7.55 2.96
C PHE A 87 -10.88 -8.76 2.05
N THR A 88 -10.74 -9.99 2.55
CA THR A 88 -10.97 -11.24 1.80
C THR A 88 -12.28 -11.23 1.03
N ASP A 89 -13.37 -10.83 1.70
CA ASP A 89 -14.74 -10.86 1.16
C ASP A 89 -14.93 -10.07 -0.15
N PHE A 90 -14.10 -9.05 -0.41
CA PHE A 90 -14.16 -8.29 -1.66
C PHE A 90 -12.93 -8.44 -2.54
N LEU A 91 -11.76 -8.76 -1.96
CA LEU A 91 -10.53 -8.91 -2.73
C LEU A 91 -10.49 -10.22 -3.51
N GLU A 92 -10.97 -11.32 -2.93
CA GLU A 92 -11.03 -12.61 -3.63
C GLU A 92 -11.85 -12.54 -4.91
N PRO A 93 -13.15 -12.12 -4.90
CA PRO A 93 -13.94 -12.05 -6.12
C PRO A 93 -13.38 -11.04 -7.12
N LEU A 94 -12.73 -9.98 -6.65
CA LEU A 94 -12.13 -8.97 -7.51
C LEU A 94 -10.88 -9.49 -8.23
N VAL A 95 -10.02 -10.22 -7.53
CA VAL A 95 -8.85 -10.87 -8.12
C VAL A 95 -9.29 -11.97 -9.08
N GLU A 96 -10.26 -12.81 -8.71
CA GLU A 96 -10.82 -13.84 -9.58
C GLU A 96 -11.36 -13.23 -10.89
N SER A 97 -12.09 -12.12 -10.82
CA SER A 97 -12.59 -11.42 -12.01
C SER A 97 -11.48 -10.89 -12.93
N GLY A 98 -10.29 -10.62 -12.36
CA GLY A 98 -9.14 -10.14 -13.10
C GLY A 98 -8.34 -11.26 -13.78
N VAL A 99 -8.45 -12.51 -13.31
CA VAL A 99 -7.65 -13.62 -13.82
C VAL A 99 -8.30 -14.21 -15.10
N PRO A 100 -7.52 -14.49 -16.17
CA PRO A 100 -8.08 -15.11 -17.37
C PRO A 100 -8.70 -16.49 -17.08
N ASP A 101 -9.85 -16.79 -17.69
CA ASP A 101 -10.53 -18.10 -17.59
C ASP A 101 -9.60 -19.30 -17.87
N SER A 102 -8.59 -19.12 -18.73
CA SER A 102 -7.61 -20.15 -19.06
C SER A 102 -6.73 -20.58 -17.87
N VAL A 103 -6.60 -19.73 -16.85
CA VAL A 103 -5.90 -20.03 -15.60
C VAL A 103 -6.85 -20.63 -14.58
N LEU A 104 -8.12 -20.19 -14.55
CA LEU A 104 -9.14 -20.69 -13.61
C LEU A 104 -9.68 -22.08 -13.99
N ARG A 105 -9.60 -22.47 -15.26
CA ARG A 105 -10.05 -23.78 -15.78
C ARG A 105 -8.92 -24.79 -16.02
N ALA A 106 -7.69 -24.47 -15.60
CA ALA A 106 -6.52 -25.34 -15.73
C ALA A 106 -6.44 -26.39 -14.61
#